data_AF-A0A8T5P0T2-F1
#
_entry.id   AF-A0A8T5P0T2-F1
#
_cell.length_a   1.000
_cell.length_b   1.000
_cell.length_c   1.000
_cell.angle_alpha   90.00
_cell.angle_beta   90.00
_cell.angle_gamma   90.00
#
_symmetry.space_group_name_H-M   'P 1'
#
loop_
_entity.id
_entity.type
_entity.pdbx_description
1 polymer ?
#
loop_
_entity_poly.entity_id
_entity_poly.type
_entity_poly.pdbx_seq_one_letter_code
_entity_poly.pdbx_strand_id
1 'polypeptide(L)'
;MYNTATQNIIYNNKFIYTNIAVDSSVMTNYWNTTKQSGINIIDGAVIGGNYYEREGSGYGETCTNAESDEFCDSPYTLGADNVDYLPLSNAPVTNPIITVQSPLSQVYASNSTWFNITVDKFNI
;
A
#
# COMPACT_ATOMS: atom_id res chain seq x y z
N MET A 1 -0.11 -38.17 -8.62
CA MET A 1 -0.55 -37.39 -7.44
C MET A 1 -0.06 -35.97 -7.67
N TYR A 2 -0.96 -34.99 -7.84
CA TYR A 2 -0.58 -33.59 -7.85
C TYR A 2 -0.34 -33.19 -6.40
N ASN A 3 0.91 -32.94 -6.04
CA ASN A 3 1.29 -32.46 -4.72
C ASN A 3 1.05 -30.95 -4.72
N THR A 4 -0.13 -30.52 -4.29
CA THR A 4 -0.50 -29.11 -4.28
C THR A 4 0.07 -28.47 -2.99
N ALA A 5 0.85 -27.41 -3.15
CA ALA A 5 1.41 -26.66 -2.04
C ALA A 5 0.26 -25.96 -1.27
N THR A 6 0.13 -26.25 0.03
CA THR A 6 -0.88 -25.64 0.91
C THR A 6 -0.29 -25.28 2.26
N GLN A 7 -0.92 -24.33 2.95
CA GLN A 7 -0.57 -23.91 4.31
C GLN A 7 0.89 -23.44 4.45
N ASN A 8 1.50 -23.00 3.34
CA ASN A 8 2.80 -22.36 3.39
C ASN A 8 2.62 -20.94 3.95
N ILE A 9 3.65 -20.49 4.67
CA ILE A 9 3.75 -19.12 5.16
C ILE A 9 4.84 -18.44 4.32
N ILE A 10 4.44 -17.46 3.51
CA ILE A 10 5.26 -16.81 2.50
C ILE A 10 5.21 -15.30 2.77
N TYR A 11 6.27 -14.75 3.34
CA TYR A 11 6.39 -13.31 3.60
C TYR A 11 7.84 -12.86 3.45
N ASN A 12 8.05 -11.56 3.34
CA ASN A 12 9.36 -10.92 3.13
C ASN A 12 10.08 -11.37 1.86
N ASN A 13 9.33 -11.64 0.78
CA ASN A 13 9.89 -11.95 -0.54
C ASN A 13 9.70 -10.79 -1.50
N LYS A 14 10.59 -10.70 -2.50
CA LYS A 14 10.50 -9.77 -3.62
C LYS A 14 10.21 -10.54 -4.90
N PHE A 15 9.00 -10.38 -5.42
CA PHE A 15 8.55 -10.99 -6.66
C PHE A 15 8.72 -9.99 -7.82
N ILE A 16 9.55 -10.33 -8.81
CA ILE A 16 9.90 -9.43 -9.92
C ILE A 16 9.45 -10.05 -11.24
N TYR A 17 8.60 -9.35 -11.99
CA TYR A 17 8.04 -9.81 -13.30
C TYR A 17 7.26 -11.12 -13.27
N THR A 18 7.08 -11.73 -12.10
CA THR A 18 6.43 -13.03 -11.99
C THR A 18 4.92 -12.86 -11.90
N ASN A 19 4.20 -13.42 -12.87
CA ASN A 19 2.82 -13.81 -12.64
C ASN A 19 2.83 -14.97 -11.65
N ILE A 20 2.51 -14.70 -10.39
CA ILE A 20 2.34 -15.75 -9.39
C ILE A 20 1.05 -16.48 -9.75
N ALA A 21 1.18 -17.62 -10.42
CA ALA A 21 0.05 -18.42 -10.84
C ALA A 21 -0.53 -19.17 -9.63
N VAL A 22 -1.53 -18.58 -8.98
CA VAL A 22 -2.40 -19.28 -8.04
C VAL A 22 -3.66 -19.67 -8.79
N ASP A 23 -3.62 -20.85 -9.42
CA ASP A 23 -4.80 -21.39 -10.12
C ASP A 23 -5.77 -22.07 -9.13
N SER A 24 -6.91 -22.53 -9.62
CA SER A 24 -7.94 -23.18 -8.81
C SER A 24 -7.52 -24.52 -8.18
N SER A 25 -6.37 -25.08 -8.57
CA SER A 25 -5.79 -26.28 -7.96
C SER A 25 -4.87 -25.95 -6.77
N VAL A 26 -4.44 -24.70 -6.64
CA VAL A 26 -3.65 -24.23 -5.50
C VAL A 26 -4.58 -24.02 -4.31
N MET A 27 -4.31 -24.77 -3.24
CA MET A 27 -5.03 -24.60 -1.98
C MET A 27 -4.55 -23.34 -1.24
N THR A 28 -5.25 -22.96 -0.17
CA THR A 28 -4.90 -21.80 0.67
C THR A 28 -3.43 -21.80 1.10
N ASN A 29 -2.77 -20.65 0.94
CA ASN A 29 -1.47 -20.31 1.52
C ASN A 29 -1.56 -18.95 2.21
N TYR A 30 -0.69 -18.72 3.18
CA TYR A 30 -0.60 -17.46 3.92
C TYR A 30 0.50 -16.60 3.31
N TRP A 31 0.12 -15.48 2.70
CA TRP A 31 1.03 -14.59 1.98
C TRP A 31 1.53 -13.41 2.83
N ASN A 32 1.28 -13.45 4.13
CA ASN A 32 1.81 -12.48 5.08
C ASN A 32 1.91 -13.09 6.48
N THR A 33 2.66 -12.42 7.36
CA THR A 33 2.69 -12.62 8.80
C THR A 33 2.01 -11.41 9.50
N THR A 34 1.99 -11.41 10.83
CA THR A 34 1.66 -10.20 11.60
C THR A 34 2.79 -9.17 11.48
N LYS A 35 2.44 -7.88 11.41
CA LYS A 35 3.41 -6.78 11.41
C LYS A 35 4.39 -6.91 12.58
N GLN A 36 5.68 -6.87 12.28
CA GLN A 36 6.76 -6.94 13.27
C GLN A 36 7.95 -6.07 12.85
N SER A 37 8.73 -5.59 13.81
CA SER A 37 9.96 -4.84 13.52
C SER A 37 11.03 -5.76 12.92
N GLY A 38 11.75 -5.26 11.91
CA GLY A 38 12.84 -5.99 11.26
C GLY A 38 13.11 -5.45 9.86
N ILE A 39 14.35 -5.57 9.39
CA ILE A 39 14.70 -5.13 8.04
C ILE A 39 14.03 -6.05 7.01
N ASN A 40 13.20 -5.48 6.15
CA ASN A 40 12.49 -6.23 5.11
C ASN A 40 13.29 -6.29 3.80
N ILE A 41 12.76 -7.02 2.81
CA ILE A 41 13.40 -7.29 1.52
C ILE A 41 13.58 -6.06 0.61
N ILE A 42 12.96 -4.93 0.96
CA ILE A 42 13.10 -3.64 0.27
C ILE A 42 13.82 -2.60 1.15
N ASP A 43 14.58 -3.06 2.15
CA ASP A 43 15.36 -2.24 3.09
C ASP A 43 14.52 -1.33 4.02
N GLY A 44 13.22 -1.61 4.17
CA GLY A 44 12.33 -0.98 5.15
C GLY A 44 12.48 -1.55 6.56
N ALA A 45 11.89 -0.91 7.56
CA ALA A 45 12.06 -1.23 8.99
C ALA A 45 11.03 -2.21 9.57
N VAL A 46 10.00 -2.60 8.80
CA VAL A 46 8.97 -3.55 9.24
C VAL A 46 8.75 -4.71 8.27
N ILE A 47 8.45 -5.88 8.82
CA ILE A 47 8.11 -7.11 8.09
C ILE A 47 6.61 -7.39 8.26
N GLY A 48 5.93 -7.73 7.16
CA GLY A 48 4.51 -8.09 7.15
C GLY A 48 4.19 -9.06 6.02
N GLY A 49 4.13 -8.60 4.78
CA GLY A 49 3.85 -9.42 3.59
C GLY A 49 5.01 -9.46 2.61
N ASN A 50 4.69 -9.49 1.32
CA ASN A 50 5.66 -9.54 0.23
C ASN A 50 5.63 -8.26 -0.61
N TYR A 51 6.69 -8.07 -1.38
CA TYR A 51 6.81 -6.96 -2.33
C TYR A 51 6.63 -7.47 -3.76
N TYR A 52 5.79 -6.78 -4.54
CA TYR A 52 5.42 -7.16 -5.91
C TYR A 52 5.88 -6.09 -6.89
N GLU A 53 6.94 -6.36 -7.64
CA GLU A 53 7.62 -5.42 -8.54
C GLU A 53 7.37 -5.75 -10.02
N ARG A 54 7.15 -4.71 -10.83
CA ARG A 54 7.05 -4.81 -12.28
C ARG A 54 7.33 -3.47 -12.96
N GLU A 55 8.60 -3.09 -13.11
CA GLU A 55 9.04 -1.92 -13.91
C GLU A 55 8.23 -0.63 -13.62
N GLY A 56 7.97 -0.33 -12.35
CA GLY A 56 7.18 0.84 -11.95
C GLY A 56 5.66 0.65 -12.05
N SER A 57 5.19 -0.56 -12.36
CA SER A 57 3.77 -0.94 -12.44
C SER A 57 3.41 -2.09 -11.51
N GLY A 58 4.36 -2.56 -10.70
CA GLY A 58 4.13 -3.58 -9.68
C GLY A 58 3.19 -3.08 -8.60
N TYR A 59 2.51 -4.00 -7.92
CA TYR A 59 1.57 -3.62 -6.88
C TYR A 59 2.27 -2.90 -5.72
N GLY A 60 3.44 -3.37 -5.27
CA GLY A 60 4.22 -2.71 -4.23
C GLY A 60 4.81 -1.35 -4.65
N GLU A 61 4.92 -1.10 -5.94
CA GLU A 61 5.41 0.17 -6.50
C GLU A 61 4.30 1.23 -6.63
N THR A 62 3.05 0.79 -6.78
CA THR A 62 1.94 1.66 -7.22
C THR A 62 0.74 1.70 -6.28
N CYS A 63 0.67 0.79 -5.29
CA CYS A 63 -0.39 0.81 -4.30
C CYS A 63 -0.36 2.08 -3.46
N THR A 64 -1.51 2.47 -2.90
CA THR A 64 -1.58 3.55 -1.92
C THR A 64 -0.96 3.08 -0.60
N ASN A 65 -0.16 3.96 0.02
CA ASN A 65 0.39 3.85 1.37
C ASN A 65 0.09 5.16 2.10
N ALA A 66 -1.18 5.38 2.44
CA ALA A 66 -1.63 6.65 3.02
C ALA A 66 -1.16 6.80 4.47
N GLU A 67 -1.09 5.70 5.22
CA GLU A 67 -0.65 5.66 6.61
C GLU A 67 0.88 5.81 6.76
N SER A 68 1.62 5.79 5.64
CA SER A 68 3.08 5.91 5.63
C SER A 68 3.79 4.84 6.47
N ASP A 69 3.22 3.62 6.50
CA ASP A 69 3.61 2.58 7.46
C ASP A 69 4.39 1.40 6.84
N GLU A 70 4.86 1.62 5.60
CA GLU A 70 5.61 0.71 4.71
C GLU A 70 4.77 -0.43 4.09
N PHE A 71 3.45 -0.40 4.25
CA PHE A 71 2.54 -1.35 3.60
C PHE A 71 1.58 -0.66 2.62
N CYS A 72 1.00 -1.45 1.72
CA CYS A 72 -0.14 -1.04 0.91
C CYS A 72 -1.42 -1.03 1.76
N ASP A 73 -2.25 0.00 1.62
CA ASP A 73 -3.52 0.13 2.37
C ASP A 73 -4.52 -0.98 2.01
N SER A 74 -4.39 -1.53 0.79
CA SER A 74 -5.24 -2.59 0.27
C SER A 74 -4.49 -3.93 0.16
N PRO A 75 -5.17 -5.06 0.43
CA PRO A 75 -4.58 -6.38 0.22
C PRO A 75 -4.30 -6.69 -1.26
N TYR A 76 -3.26 -7.50 -1.51
CA TYR A 76 -2.99 -8.06 -2.82
C TYR A 76 -3.60 -9.46 -2.95
N THR A 77 -4.62 -9.61 -3.81
CA THR A 77 -5.29 -10.90 -4.03
C THR A 77 -4.61 -11.64 -5.19
N LEU A 78 -3.97 -12.77 -4.88
CA LEU A 78 -3.31 -13.63 -5.89
C LEU A 78 -4.27 -14.67 -6.46
N GLY A 79 -5.26 -15.09 -5.67
CA GLY A 79 -6.27 -16.08 -6.05
C GLY A 79 -7.27 -16.34 -4.93
N ALA A 80 -8.16 -17.30 -5.13
CA ALA A 80 -9.11 -17.72 -4.09
C ALA A 80 -8.35 -18.18 -2.84
N ASP A 81 -8.70 -17.62 -1.68
CA ASP A 81 -8.06 -17.88 -0.38
C ASP A 81 -6.54 -17.67 -0.36
N ASN A 82 -6.00 -16.88 -1.29
CA ASN A 82 -4.57 -16.58 -1.41
C ASN A 82 -4.44 -15.06 -1.50
N VAL A 83 -4.40 -14.43 -0.33
CA VAL A 83 -4.39 -12.98 -0.16
C VAL A 83 -3.20 -12.60 0.71
N ASP A 84 -2.45 -11.60 0.27
CA ASP A 84 -1.45 -10.90 1.07
C ASP A 84 -2.12 -9.67 1.70
N TYR A 85 -2.30 -9.71 3.02
CA TYR A 85 -2.97 -8.63 3.76
C TYR A 85 -2.02 -7.52 4.22
N LEU A 86 -0.70 -7.69 4.08
CA LEU A 86 0.28 -6.66 4.41
C LEU A 86 1.32 -6.52 3.28
N PRO A 87 0.92 -6.24 2.03
CA PRO A 87 1.87 -6.11 0.93
C PRO A 87 2.83 -4.96 1.23
N LEU A 88 4.12 -5.16 1.00
CA LEU A 88 5.12 -4.12 1.20
C LEU A 88 4.96 -3.03 0.13
N SER A 89 5.14 -1.78 0.54
CA SER A 89 5.06 -0.62 -0.33
C SER A 89 6.30 0.25 -0.23
N ASN A 90 6.86 0.63 -1.38
CA ASN A 90 7.78 1.75 -1.50
C ASN A 90 7.15 2.93 -2.27
N ALA A 91 5.83 2.87 -2.51
CA ALA A 91 5.12 3.93 -3.18
C ALA A 91 5.29 5.23 -2.39
N PRO A 92 5.52 6.35 -3.08
CA PRO A 92 5.67 7.63 -2.41
C PRO A 92 4.39 7.95 -1.65
N VAL A 93 4.55 8.39 -0.40
CA VAL A 93 3.45 8.89 0.43
C VAL A 93 2.70 9.98 -0.31
N THR A 94 1.41 9.76 -0.57
CA THR A 94 0.53 10.78 -1.12
C THR A 94 0.19 11.75 0.00
N ASN A 95 1.03 12.78 0.18
CA ASN A 95 0.74 13.87 1.09
C ASN A 95 -0.61 14.51 0.72
N PRO A 96 -1.42 14.92 1.72
CA PRO A 96 -2.67 15.63 1.44
C PRO A 96 -2.38 16.89 0.62
N ILE A 97 -3.17 17.13 -0.41
CA ILE A 97 -3.06 18.32 -1.24
C ILE A 97 -3.66 19.50 -0.47
N ILE A 98 -2.82 20.46 -0.06
CA ILE A 98 -3.29 21.73 0.50
C ILE A 98 -3.68 22.64 -0.67
N THR A 99 -4.96 22.95 -0.79
CA THR A 99 -5.44 23.96 -1.76
C THR A 99 -5.65 25.30 -1.07
N VAL A 100 -5.02 26.36 -1.59
CA VAL A 100 -5.30 27.73 -1.15
C VAL A 100 -6.34 28.30 -2.10
N GLN A 101 -7.60 28.33 -1.65
CA GLN A 101 -8.65 29.02 -2.40
C GLN A 101 -8.58 30.52 -2.08
N SER A 102 -8.25 31.34 -3.07
CA SER A 102 -8.36 32.78 -2.92
C SER A 102 -9.84 33.16 -2.69
N PRO A 103 -10.12 34.14 -1.83
CA PRO A 103 -11.47 34.67 -1.73
C PRO A 103 -11.92 35.20 -3.10
N LEU A 104 -13.22 35.09 -3.40
CA LEU A 104 -13.82 35.78 -4.54
C LEU A 104 -13.41 37.26 -4.50
N SER A 105 -13.05 37.84 -5.65
CA SER A 105 -12.71 39.26 -5.78
C SER A 105 -13.88 40.13 -5.34
N GLN A 106 -13.96 40.41 -4.04
CA GLN A 106 -14.80 41.42 -3.44
C GLN A 106 -13.91 42.56 -2.95
N VAL A 107 -14.39 43.79 -3.10
CA VAL A 107 -13.73 44.97 -2.54
C VAL A 107 -13.94 44.91 -1.02
N TYR A 108 -12.95 44.40 -0.29
CA TYR A 108 -12.99 44.39 1.17
C TYR A 108 -12.63 45.78 1.70
N ALA A 109 -13.53 46.38 2.50
CA ALA A 109 -13.35 47.71 3.07
C ALA A 109 -12.38 47.77 4.26
N SER A 110 -11.65 46.68 4.54
CA SER A 110 -10.73 46.56 5.67
C SER A 110 -9.39 45.98 5.25
N ASN A 111 -8.31 46.42 5.92
CA ASN A 111 -6.92 46.05 5.65
C ASN A 111 -6.58 44.58 6.02
N SER A 112 -7.58 43.70 6.12
CA SER A 112 -7.42 42.31 6.51
C SER A 112 -8.42 41.45 5.74
N THR A 113 -7.92 40.39 5.13
CA THR A 113 -8.72 39.34 4.49
C THR A 113 -8.51 38.02 5.23
N TRP A 114 -9.61 37.34 5.53
CA TRP A 114 -9.58 36.00 6.11
C TRP A 114 -9.60 34.98 4.97
N PHE A 115 -8.74 33.97 5.01
CA PHE A 115 -8.80 32.81 4.12
C PHE A 115 -9.20 31.58 4.94
N ASN A 116 -10.16 30.81 4.44
CA ASN A 116 -10.52 29.53 5.02
C ASN A 116 -9.58 28.46 4.48
N ILE A 117 -8.87 27.77 5.38
CA ILE A 117 -8.16 26.54 5.06
C ILE A 117 -9.09 25.37 5.39
N THR A 118 -9.34 24.52 4.41
CA THR A 118 -9.97 23.20 4.63
C THR A 118 -8.94 22.12 4.37
N VAL A 119 -8.83 21.18 5.30
CA VAL A 119 -8.01 19.98 5.16
C VAL A 119 -8.97 18.81 5.04
N ASP A 120 -8.74 17.91 4.07
CA ASP A 120 -9.48 16.66 4.00
C ASP A 120 -9.28 15.88 5.30
N LYS A 121 -10.34 15.27 5.83
CA LYS A 121 -10.34 14.63 7.15
C LYS A 121 -9.17 13.64 7.28
N PHE A 122 -8.36 13.83 8.31
CA PHE A 122 -7.56 12.75 8.88
C PHE A 122 -8.53 11.71 9.46
N ASN A 123 -8.62 10.54 8.84
CA ASN A 123 -9.22 9.39 9.51
C ASN A 123 -8.17 8.85 10.49
N ILE A 124 -8.35 9.14 11.78
CA ILE A 124 -7.61 8.52 12.90
C ILE A 124 -8.37 7.27 13.33
#